data_AF-A0A959NG82-F1
#
_entry.id   AF-A0A959NG82-F1
#
_cell.length_a   1.000
_cell.length_b   1.000
_cell.length_c   1.000
_cell.angle_alpha   90.00
_cell.angle_beta   90.00
_cell.angle_gamma   90.00
#
_symmetry.space_group_name_H-M   'P 1'
#
loop_
_entity.id
_entity.type
_entity.pdbx_description
1 polymer ?
#
loop_
_entity_poly.entity_id
_entity_poly.type
_entity_poly.pdbx_seq_one_letter_code
_entity_poly.pdbx_strand_id
1 'polypeptide(L)'
;MEDEMPYTWFDIRAFEKPLKNADKTDDKALIPLFKILSPVHLLKLPFANDSNSLDKGFYTELLHLIGLEEVKDGSKKIIRRKKAGERNEGSLLENAITILETENCLHKVPDLNNYGDEKEEQLFSVGLELCITWINRILFLKLLEAQLLKYHRNNPAFRFLNFDNLPQFDEVYRLFFQVLARNYYERSEKVQKKFSHVPYLNSSLFEFSNMEDATIKINMLDDSAELPLISSTVLRNGKNKPKADKLNSLQYLFEFLDAYDFASEGEEDIQEEGKTLINASVLGLIFEKINGYKDGSIFTPGFITMYMCRQSIRQAVVNKFKETYGWKADDFADLGNYISDDRSVKKLKEYNSLLNSLTIC
;
A
#
# COMPACT_ATOMS: atom_id res chain seq x y z
N MET A 1 -9.02 42.43 40.41
CA MET A 1 -8.86 42.13 38.98
C MET A 1 -9.53 40.80 38.79
N GLU A 2 -10.69 40.80 38.13
CA GLU A 2 -11.28 39.56 37.64
C GLU A 2 -10.27 38.96 36.66
N ASP A 3 -9.80 37.75 36.92
CA ASP A 3 -8.92 37.03 36.01
C ASP A 3 -9.71 36.75 34.72
N GLU A 4 -9.49 37.56 33.68
CA GLU A 4 -10.05 37.32 32.36
C GLU A 4 -9.50 35.97 31.85
N MET A 5 -10.36 34.95 31.80
CA MET A 5 -10.00 33.69 31.16
C MET A 5 -9.81 33.95 29.66
N PRO A 6 -8.65 33.65 29.08
CA PRO A 6 -8.47 33.72 27.63
C PRO A 6 -9.39 32.68 26.97
N TYR A 7 -10.29 33.16 26.11
CA TYR A 7 -11.18 32.32 25.33
C TYR A 7 -10.99 32.58 23.83
N THR A 8 -11.34 31.57 23.03
CA THR A 8 -11.50 31.70 21.59
C THR A 8 -12.94 31.36 21.24
N TRP A 9 -13.45 31.90 20.14
CA TRP A 9 -14.81 31.64 19.69
C TRP A 9 -14.84 31.56 18.17
N PHE A 10 -15.85 30.87 17.65
CA PHE A 10 -16.19 30.86 16.23
C PHE A 10 -17.70 31.02 16.10
N ASP A 11 -18.15 31.63 15.01
CA ASP A 11 -19.57 31.70 14.65
C ASP A 11 -19.84 30.71 13.53
N ILE A 12 -20.64 29.68 13.83
CA ILE A 12 -21.02 28.67 12.84
C ILE A 12 -21.75 29.27 11.63
N ARG A 13 -22.43 30.42 11.79
CA ARG A 13 -23.13 31.12 10.72
C ARG A 13 -22.16 31.69 9.67
N ALA A 14 -20.91 31.97 10.06
CA ALA A 14 -19.87 32.42 9.13
C ALA A 14 -19.51 31.35 8.08
N PHE A 15 -19.87 30.09 8.33
CA PHE A 15 -19.62 28.95 7.46
C PHE A 15 -20.85 28.51 6.66
N GLU A 16 -21.98 29.21 6.77
CA GLU A 16 -23.23 28.87 6.07
C GLU A 16 -23.06 28.88 4.54
N LYS A 17 -22.24 29.80 4.02
CA LYS A 17 -21.98 29.94 2.59
C LYS A 17 -21.18 28.74 2.06
N PRO A 18 -19.99 28.39 2.62
CA PRO A 18 -19.30 27.15 2.25
C PRO A 18 -20.19 25.90 2.38
N LEU A 19 -20.93 25.76 3.49
CA LEU A 19 -21.83 24.62 3.75
C LEU A 19 -22.92 24.41 2.70
N LYS A 20 -23.34 25.47 1.99
CA LYS A 20 -24.44 25.45 1.01
C LYS A 20 -23.96 25.65 -0.42
N ASN A 21 -22.65 25.85 -0.62
CA ASN A 21 -22.09 26.07 -1.93
C ASN A 21 -22.12 24.75 -2.74
N ALA A 22 -22.41 24.84 -4.03
CA ALA A 22 -22.30 23.69 -4.93
C ALA A 22 -20.84 23.47 -5.37
N ASP A 23 -20.05 24.55 -5.41
CA ASP A 23 -18.61 24.50 -5.65
C ASP A 23 -17.90 24.26 -4.31
N LYS A 24 -17.23 23.12 -4.18
CA LYS A 24 -16.60 22.66 -2.93
C LYS A 24 -15.20 23.21 -2.71
N THR A 25 -14.73 24.13 -3.55
CA THR A 25 -13.41 24.74 -3.39
C THR A 25 -13.24 25.49 -2.06
N ASP A 26 -14.33 25.99 -1.47
CA ASP A 26 -14.33 26.66 -0.16
C ASP A 26 -14.57 25.72 1.04
N ASP A 27 -14.81 24.42 0.82
CA ASP A 27 -15.01 23.42 1.88
C ASP A 27 -13.79 23.27 2.79
N LYS A 28 -12.57 23.61 2.31
CA LYS A 28 -11.36 23.63 3.15
C LYS A 28 -11.53 24.53 4.39
N ALA A 29 -12.38 25.56 4.32
CA ALA A 29 -12.69 26.43 5.45
C ALA A 29 -13.43 25.70 6.59
N LEU A 30 -14.09 24.57 6.31
CA LEU A 30 -14.85 23.77 7.28
C LEU A 30 -13.96 22.82 8.10
N ILE A 31 -12.73 22.56 7.68
CA ILE A 31 -11.83 21.58 8.30
C ILE A 31 -11.52 21.88 9.77
N PRO A 32 -11.15 23.12 10.16
CA PRO A 32 -10.91 23.44 11.56
C PRO A 32 -12.17 23.24 12.42
N LEU A 33 -13.33 23.60 11.86
CA LEU A 33 -14.63 23.46 12.52
C LEU A 33 -14.95 21.98 12.78
N PHE A 34 -14.76 21.14 11.76
CA PHE A 34 -14.94 19.69 11.86
C PHE A 34 -13.98 19.08 12.89
N LYS A 35 -12.70 19.46 12.87
CA LYS A 35 -11.70 18.95 13.83
C LYS A 35 -12.09 19.30 15.27
N ILE A 36 -12.46 20.55 15.55
CA ILE A 36 -12.85 21.02 16.89
C ILE A 36 -14.14 20.33 17.37
N LEU A 37 -15.13 20.18 16.49
CA LEU A 37 -16.42 19.58 16.82
C LEU A 37 -16.44 18.05 16.70
N SER A 38 -15.32 17.44 16.31
CA SER A 38 -15.24 15.98 16.17
C SER A 38 -15.35 15.29 17.53
N PRO A 39 -15.91 14.06 17.58
CA PRO A 39 -15.90 13.25 18.80
C PRO A 39 -14.49 13.03 19.34
N VAL A 40 -13.48 12.95 18.45
CA VAL A 40 -12.07 12.78 18.84
C VAL A 40 -11.60 13.94 19.70
N HIS A 41 -11.87 15.18 19.27
CA HIS A 41 -11.49 16.38 20.01
C HIS A 41 -12.37 16.60 21.25
N LEU A 42 -13.69 16.53 21.11
CA LEU A 42 -14.64 16.83 22.18
C LEU A 42 -14.59 15.81 23.33
N LEU A 43 -14.40 14.52 23.01
CA LEU A 43 -14.36 13.45 24.00
C LEU A 43 -12.92 13.06 24.39
N LYS A 44 -11.92 13.77 23.88
CA LYS A 44 -10.48 13.45 24.06
C LYS A 44 -10.16 11.99 23.75
N LEU A 45 -10.80 11.43 22.72
CA LEU A 45 -10.49 10.07 22.30
C LEU A 45 -9.09 10.06 21.69
N PRO A 46 -8.33 8.96 21.83
CA PRO A 46 -7.16 8.76 20.98
C PRO A 46 -7.59 8.90 19.51
N PHE A 47 -6.75 9.51 18.67
CA PHE A 47 -6.98 9.50 17.23
C PHE A 47 -7.13 8.04 16.80
N ALA A 48 -8.35 7.63 16.46
CA ALA A 48 -8.68 6.23 16.15
C ALA A 48 -8.00 5.75 14.87
N ASN A 49 -7.64 6.69 13.99
CA ASN A 49 -6.85 6.44 12.80
C ASN A 49 -5.39 6.81 13.09
N ASP A 50 -4.64 5.90 13.72
CA ASP A 50 -3.26 5.78 13.27
C ASP A 50 -3.40 5.29 11.82
N SER A 51 -3.19 6.15 10.83
CA SER A 51 -3.28 5.78 9.41
C SER A 51 -2.33 4.63 9.09
N ASN A 52 -1.36 4.35 9.97
CA ASN A 52 -0.45 3.20 9.89
C ASN A 52 -1.00 1.93 10.56
N SER A 53 -2.21 1.93 11.11
CA SER A 53 -2.82 0.74 11.71
C SER A 53 -3.47 -0.14 10.65
N LEU A 54 -3.25 -1.45 10.78
CA LEU A 54 -3.75 -2.45 9.85
C LEU A 54 -5.29 -2.48 9.82
N ASP A 55 -5.90 -2.14 8.68
CA ASP A 55 -7.32 -2.36 8.46
C ASP A 55 -7.62 -3.87 8.40
N LYS A 56 -8.32 -4.37 9.42
CA LYS A 56 -8.60 -5.81 9.55
C LYS A 56 -9.53 -6.33 8.46
N GLY A 57 -10.45 -5.50 7.96
CA GLY A 57 -11.39 -5.87 6.91
C GLY A 57 -10.66 -6.13 5.60
N PHE A 58 -9.87 -5.13 5.18
CA PHE A 58 -9.01 -5.17 4.00
C PHE A 58 -8.06 -6.37 4.08
N TYR A 59 -7.35 -6.54 5.19
CA TYR A 59 -6.41 -7.63 5.38
C TYR A 59 -7.07 -9.01 5.27
N THR A 60 -8.21 -9.21 5.96
CA THR A 60 -8.90 -10.50 5.96
C THR A 60 -9.46 -10.84 4.57
N GLU A 61 -10.03 -9.87 3.88
CA GLU A 61 -10.58 -10.05 2.55
C GLU A 61 -9.49 -10.23 1.48
N LEU A 62 -8.36 -9.54 1.60
CA LEU A 62 -7.19 -9.75 0.74
C LEU A 62 -6.61 -11.15 0.91
N LEU A 63 -6.47 -11.66 2.14
CA LEU A 63 -6.07 -13.05 2.35
C LEU A 63 -7.06 -14.02 1.70
N HIS A 64 -8.36 -13.74 1.78
CA HIS A 64 -9.37 -14.55 1.13
C HIS A 64 -9.21 -14.58 -0.40
N LEU A 65 -9.02 -13.42 -1.03
CA LEU A 65 -8.77 -13.26 -2.48
C LEU A 65 -7.52 -14.03 -2.94
N ILE A 66 -6.45 -14.01 -2.14
CA ILE A 66 -5.23 -14.77 -2.42
C ILE A 66 -5.48 -16.27 -2.25
N GLY A 67 -6.28 -16.71 -1.27
CA GLY A 67 -6.49 -18.14 -0.95
C GLY A 67 -5.88 -18.57 0.39
N LEU A 68 -5.61 -17.61 1.27
CA LEU A 68 -4.95 -17.79 2.55
C LEU A 68 -5.91 -17.55 3.73
N GLU A 69 -5.50 -17.98 4.91
CA GLU A 69 -6.14 -17.68 6.19
C GLU A 69 -5.10 -17.33 7.27
N GLU A 70 -5.46 -16.43 8.19
CA GLU A 70 -4.70 -16.17 9.42
C GLU A 70 -5.25 -17.05 10.54
N VAL A 71 -4.40 -17.89 11.13
CA VAL A 71 -4.78 -18.77 12.24
C VAL A 71 -3.90 -18.52 13.45
N LYS A 72 -4.48 -18.81 14.62
CA LYS A 72 -3.75 -18.74 15.89
C LYS A 72 -3.07 -20.08 16.13
N ASP A 73 -1.74 -20.06 16.23
CA ASP A 73 -0.92 -21.20 16.64
C ASP A 73 -0.18 -20.84 17.94
N GLY A 74 -0.64 -21.40 19.05
CA GLY A 74 -0.21 -20.99 20.39
C GLY A 74 -0.45 -19.49 20.67
N SER A 75 0.63 -18.74 20.90
CA SER A 75 0.61 -17.28 21.08
C SER A 75 0.84 -16.51 19.78
N LYS A 76 1.24 -17.17 18.69
CA LYS A 76 1.55 -16.54 17.40
C LYS A 76 0.33 -16.57 16.49
N LYS A 77 0.28 -15.61 15.58
CA LYS A 77 -0.62 -15.60 14.43
C LYS A 77 0.21 -15.95 13.21
N ILE A 78 -0.21 -16.98 12.48
CA ILE A 78 0.48 -17.47 11.28
C ILE A 78 -0.49 -17.41 10.10
N ILE A 79 0.05 -17.11 8.93
CA ILE A 79 -0.70 -17.20 7.68
C ILE A 79 -0.42 -18.56 7.06
N ARG A 80 -1.46 -19.23 6.58
CA ARG A 80 -1.32 -20.51 5.88
C ARG A 80 -2.30 -20.62 4.73
N ARG A 81 -2.05 -21.57 3.84
CA ARG A 81 -3.02 -22.04 2.84
C ARG A 81 -4.27 -22.56 3.54
N LYS A 82 -5.44 -22.29 2.98
CA LYS A 82 -6.70 -22.85 3.48
C LYS A 82 -6.66 -24.38 3.48
N LYS A 83 -7.35 -24.98 4.45
CA LYS A 83 -7.43 -26.44 4.59
C LYS A 83 -8.11 -27.07 3.37
N ALA A 84 -7.77 -28.33 3.09
CA ALA A 84 -8.48 -29.12 2.09
C ALA A 84 -10.00 -29.11 2.36
N GLY A 85 -10.81 -28.83 1.33
CA GLY A 85 -12.25 -28.64 1.43
C GLY A 85 -12.71 -27.18 1.60
N GLU A 86 -11.84 -26.29 2.05
CA GLU A 86 -12.09 -24.84 2.15
C GLU A 86 -11.32 -24.02 1.10
N ARG A 87 -10.40 -24.67 0.38
CA ARG A 87 -9.71 -24.12 -0.79
C ARG A 87 -10.73 -23.79 -1.88
N ASN A 88 -10.53 -22.68 -2.58
CA ASN A 88 -11.40 -22.25 -3.66
C ASN A 88 -10.56 -22.02 -4.91
N GLU A 89 -10.90 -22.72 -6.00
CA GLU A 89 -10.19 -22.65 -7.28
C GLU A 89 -10.17 -21.23 -7.87
N GLY A 90 -11.17 -20.39 -7.52
CA GLY A 90 -11.18 -18.97 -7.88
C GLY A 90 -10.16 -18.12 -7.15
N SER A 91 -9.57 -18.57 -6.04
CA SER A 91 -8.54 -17.79 -5.35
C SER A 91 -7.22 -17.80 -6.12
N LEU A 92 -6.47 -16.70 -6.06
CA LEU A 92 -5.28 -16.49 -6.89
C LEU A 92 -4.25 -17.62 -6.75
N LEU A 93 -4.03 -18.07 -5.51
CA LEU A 93 -3.07 -19.14 -5.18
C LEU A 93 -3.50 -20.49 -5.72
N GLU A 94 -4.78 -20.86 -5.57
CA GLU A 94 -5.25 -22.16 -6.05
C GLU A 94 -5.23 -22.20 -7.58
N ASN A 95 -5.65 -21.12 -8.25
CA ASN A 95 -5.56 -20.98 -9.70
C ASN A 95 -4.08 -21.13 -10.16
N ALA A 96 -3.15 -20.43 -9.52
CA ALA A 96 -1.72 -20.54 -9.82
C ALA A 96 -1.18 -21.96 -9.59
N ILE A 97 -1.52 -22.61 -8.47
CA ILE A 97 -1.07 -23.98 -8.16
C ILE A 97 -1.57 -24.96 -9.21
N THR A 98 -2.84 -24.89 -9.61
CA THR A 98 -3.40 -25.78 -10.65
C THR A 98 -2.61 -25.68 -11.95
N ILE A 99 -2.19 -24.48 -12.35
CA ILE A 99 -1.42 -24.27 -13.58
C ILE A 99 0.03 -24.71 -13.39
N LEU A 100 0.66 -24.40 -12.25
CA LEU A 100 2.01 -24.88 -11.91
C LEU A 100 2.10 -26.41 -11.99
N GLU A 101 1.08 -27.10 -11.48
CA GLU A 101 0.96 -28.56 -11.55
C GLU A 101 0.79 -29.04 -13.00
N THR A 102 -0.08 -28.40 -13.77
CA THR A 102 -0.40 -28.77 -15.15
C THR A 102 0.81 -28.57 -16.08
N GLU A 103 1.47 -27.41 -15.99
CA GLU A 103 2.68 -27.08 -16.76
C GLU A 103 3.91 -27.84 -16.26
N ASN A 104 3.81 -28.47 -15.08
CA ASN A 104 4.86 -29.23 -14.43
C ASN A 104 6.20 -28.48 -14.39
N CYS A 105 6.18 -27.17 -14.14
CA CYS A 105 7.34 -26.29 -14.34
C CYS A 105 8.24 -26.15 -13.11
N LEU A 106 7.91 -26.78 -11.98
CA LEU A 106 8.72 -26.69 -10.74
C LEU A 106 10.18 -27.15 -10.93
N HIS A 107 10.43 -28.10 -11.83
CA HIS A 107 11.79 -28.57 -12.14
C HIS A 107 12.71 -27.48 -12.72
N LYS A 108 12.14 -26.35 -13.17
CA LYS A 108 12.89 -25.18 -13.69
C LYS A 108 13.28 -24.19 -12.60
N VAL A 109 12.70 -24.32 -11.40
CA VAL A 109 12.95 -23.40 -10.28
C VAL A 109 14.32 -23.72 -9.67
N PRO A 110 15.24 -22.73 -9.61
CA PRO A 110 16.52 -22.89 -8.92
C PRO A 110 16.31 -23.18 -7.43
N ASP A 111 17.16 -24.04 -6.86
CA ASP A 111 17.15 -24.37 -5.42
C ASP A 111 15.77 -24.73 -4.86
N LEU A 112 14.98 -25.50 -5.62
CA LEU A 112 13.59 -25.88 -5.31
C LEU A 112 13.40 -26.45 -3.88
N ASN A 113 14.42 -27.11 -3.31
CA ASN A 113 14.38 -27.62 -1.94
C ASN A 113 14.17 -26.52 -0.87
N ASN A 114 14.51 -25.25 -1.16
CA ASN A 114 14.22 -24.12 -0.27
C ASN A 114 12.71 -23.82 -0.16
N TYR A 115 11.92 -24.30 -1.11
CA TYR A 115 10.48 -24.07 -1.21
C TYR A 115 9.64 -25.14 -0.50
N GLY A 116 10.27 -26.19 0.03
CA GLY A 116 9.60 -27.27 0.77
C GLY A 116 10.23 -28.62 0.48
N ASP A 117 10.01 -29.56 1.39
CA ASP A 117 10.55 -30.92 1.26
C ASP A 117 9.65 -31.78 0.36
N GLU A 118 8.34 -31.51 0.38
CA GLU A 118 7.35 -32.22 -0.41
C GLU A 118 6.81 -31.38 -1.57
N LYS A 119 6.34 -32.06 -2.63
CA LYS A 119 5.81 -31.39 -3.83
C LYS A 119 4.66 -30.41 -3.51
N GLU A 120 3.76 -30.76 -2.59
CA GLU A 120 2.64 -29.87 -2.21
C GLU A 120 3.15 -28.59 -1.53
N GLU A 121 4.19 -28.69 -0.68
CA GLU A 121 4.81 -27.55 -0.03
C GLU A 121 5.55 -26.66 -1.03
N GLN A 122 6.24 -27.26 -1.99
CA GLN A 122 6.93 -26.56 -3.07
C GLN A 122 5.94 -25.79 -3.95
N LEU A 123 4.85 -26.45 -4.38
CA LEU A 123 3.77 -25.81 -5.14
C LEU A 123 3.17 -24.63 -4.36
N PHE A 124 2.92 -24.82 -3.07
CA PHE A 124 2.40 -23.76 -2.22
C PHE A 124 3.37 -22.58 -2.12
N SER A 125 4.64 -22.81 -1.79
CA SER A 125 5.60 -21.73 -1.59
C SER A 125 5.91 -20.98 -2.89
N VAL A 126 6.07 -21.70 -4.01
CA VAL A 126 6.29 -21.10 -5.34
C VAL A 126 5.04 -20.32 -5.79
N GLY A 127 3.86 -20.90 -5.66
CA GLY A 127 2.60 -20.23 -6.00
C GLY A 127 2.35 -19.00 -5.14
N LEU A 128 2.70 -19.04 -3.85
CA LEU A 128 2.58 -17.91 -2.95
C LEU A 128 3.53 -16.78 -3.33
N GLU A 129 4.79 -17.07 -3.66
CA GLU A 129 5.76 -16.05 -4.11
C GLU A 129 5.27 -15.32 -5.38
N LEU A 130 4.73 -16.07 -6.35
CA LEU A 130 4.09 -15.50 -7.55
C LEU A 130 2.90 -14.61 -7.19
N CYS A 131 1.99 -15.10 -6.33
CA CYS A 131 0.82 -14.34 -5.90
C CYS A 131 1.20 -13.05 -5.18
N ILE A 132 2.20 -13.09 -4.31
CA ILE A 132 2.72 -11.89 -3.61
C ILE A 132 3.25 -10.89 -4.63
N THR A 133 4.04 -11.35 -5.61
CA THR A 133 4.59 -10.50 -6.67
C THR A 133 3.48 -9.82 -7.47
N TRP A 134 2.46 -10.57 -7.89
CA TRP A 134 1.33 -10.05 -8.65
C TRP A 134 0.46 -9.09 -7.85
N ILE A 135 0.10 -9.44 -6.61
CA ILE A 135 -0.68 -8.57 -5.73
C ILE A 135 0.09 -7.28 -5.42
N ASN A 136 1.40 -7.35 -5.20
CA ASN A 136 2.24 -6.17 -4.99
C ASN A 136 2.18 -5.20 -6.18
N ARG A 137 2.32 -5.72 -7.41
CA ARG A 137 2.17 -4.93 -8.63
C ARG A 137 0.79 -4.30 -8.77
N ILE A 138 -0.28 -5.06 -8.48
CA ILE A 138 -1.67 -4.57 -8.57
C ILE A 138 -1.92 -3.47 -7.53
N LEU A 139 -1.45 -3.64 -6.29
CA LEU A 139 -1.59 -2.65 -5.24
C LEU A 139 -0.79 -1.38 -5.55
N PHE A 140 0.42 -1.52 -6.07
CA PHE A 140 1.20 -0.39 -6.57
C PHE A 140 0.44 0.35 -7.68
N LEU A 141 -0.16 -0.38 -8.61
CA LEU A 141 -0.98 0.22 -9.67
C LEU A 141 -2.20 0.95 -9.14
N LYS A 142 -2.81 0.45 -8.07
CA LYS A 142 -3.94 1.10 -7.44
C LYS A 142 -3.53 2.43 -6.78
N LEU A 143 -2.38 2.46 -6.13
CA LEU A 143 -1.77 3.71 -5.62
C LEU A 143 -1.47 4.69 -6.76
N LEU A 144 -0.86 4.21 -7.86
CA LEU A 144 -0.56 5.04 -9.03
C LEU A 144 -1.82 5.63 -9.66
N GLU A 145 -2.85 4.80 -9.86
CA GLU A 145 -4.15 5.23 -10.37
C GLU A 145 -4.77 6.33 -9.50
N ALA A 146 -4.77 6.15 -8.17
CA ALA A 146 -5.27 7.14 -7.24
C ALA A 146 -4.53 8.49 -7.35
N GLN A 147 -3.19 8.45 -7.48
CA GLN A 147 -2.40 9.67 -7.69
C GLN A 147 -2.69 10.34 -9.03
N LEU A 148 -2.81 9.55 -10.11
CA LEU A 148 -3.12 10.09 -11.43
C LEU A 148 -4.51 10.74 -11.46
N LEU A 149 -5.52 10.10 -10.86
CA LEU A 149 -6.85 10.69 -10.71
C LEU A 149 -6.79 12.02 -9.95
N LYS A 150 -6.07 12.05 -8.83
CA LYS A 150 -5.88 13.26 -8.02
C LYS A 150 -5.26 14.41 -8.83
N TYR A 151 -4.14 14.16 -9.51
CA TYR A 151 -3.46 15.18 -10.33
C TYR A 151 -4.31 15.70 -11.49
N HIS A 152 -5.27 14.90 -11.97
CA HIS A 152 -6.13 15.23 -13.10
C HIS A 152 -7.58 15.50 -12.68
N ARG A 153 -7.79 16.01 -11.46
CA ARG A 153 -9.11 16.46 -10.95
C ARG A 153 -10.19 15.38 -11.09
N ASN A 154 -9.85 14.15 -10.70
CA ASN A 154 -10.71 12.97 -10.76
C ASN A 154 -11.25 12.64 -12.17
N ASN A 155 -10.51 13.00 -13.23
CA ASN A 155 -10.89 12.66 -14.59
C ASN A 155 -10.92 11.11 -14.79
N PRO A 156 -12.07 10.51 -15.12
CA PRO A 156 -12.20 9.06 -15.27
C PRO A 156 -11.29 8.43 -16.31
N ALA A 157 -10.76 9.20 -17.27
CA ALA A 157 -9.80 8.71 -18.27
C ALA A 157 -8.50 8.16 -17.65
N PHE A 158 -8.17 8.57 -16.41
CA PHE A 158 -7.01 8.07 -15.66
C PHE A 158 -7.34 6.86 -14.78
N ARG A 159 -8.60 6.40 -14.76
CA ARG A 159 -9.02 5.17 -14.06
C ARG A 159 -8.83 3.96 -14.97
N PHE A 160 -7.68 3.30 -14.87
CA PHE A 160 -7.30 2.20 -15.75
C PHE A 160 -7.37 0.81 -15.09
N LEU A 161 -7.42 0.72 -13.75
CA LEU A 161 -7.34 -0.55 -13.01
C LEU A 161 -8.75 -1.03 -12.58
N ASN A 162 -9.56 -1.41 -13.57
CA ASN A 162 -10.92 -1.91 -13.36
C ASN A 162 -11.27 -2.99 -14.38
N PHE A 163 -12.34 -3.74 -14.09
CA PHE A 163 -12.73 -4.90 -14.89
C PHE A 163 -13.19 -4.54 -16.31
N ASP A 164 -13.79 -3.37 -16.53
CA ASP A 164 -14.20 -2.93 -17.87
C ASP A 164 -12.98 -2.72 -18.79
N ASN A 165 -11.88 -2.20 -18.24
CA ASN A 165 -10.63 -1.96 -18.96
C ASN A 165 -9.74 -3.21 -19.04
N LEU A 166 -9.75 -4.04 -18.00
CA LEU A 166 -8.91 -5.23 -17.81
C LEU A 166 -9.77 -6.46 -17.48
N PRO A 167 -10.57 -6.97 -18.43
CA PRO A 167 -11.52 -8.06 -18.15
C PRO A 167 -10.86 -9.44 -17.96
N GLN A 168 -9.55 -9.54 -18.21
CA GLN A 168 -8.81 -10.81 -18.28
C GLN A 168 -7.37 -10.62 -17.77
N PHE A 169 -6.76 -11.70 -17.28
CA PHE A 169 -5.38 -11.70 -16.80
C PHE A 169 -4.36 -11.41 -17.91
N ASP A 170 -4.69 -11.72 -19.17
CA ASP A 170 -3.92 -11.30 -20.35
C ASP A 170 -3.75 -9.77 -20.43
N GLU A 171 -4.78 -9.01 -20.06
CA GLU A 171 -4.73 -7.55 -20.05
C GLU A 171 -3.91 -7.02 -18.87
N VAL A 172 -3.95 -7.71 -17.72
CA VAL A 172 -3.08 -7.40 -16.57
C VAL A 172 -1.62 -7.65 -16.92
N TYR A 173 -1.32 -8.75 -17.59
CA TYR A 173 0.02 -9.07 -18.10
C TYR A 173 0.52 -8.01 -19.10
N ARG A 174 -0.33 -7.60 -20.06
CA ARG A 174 0.00 -6.50 -20.99
C ARG A 174 0.30 -5.22 -20.24
N LEU A 175 -0.50 -4.88 -19.24
CA LEU A 175 -0.28 -3.71 -18.39
C LEU A 175 1.08 -3.78 -17.67
N PHE A 176 1.45 -4.93 -17.11
CA PHE A 176 2.76 -5.09 -16.45
C PHE A 176 3.92 -4.92 -17.44
N PHE A 177 3.97 -5.77 -18.46
CA PHE A 177 5.21 -5.97 -19.23
C PHE A 177 5.26 -5.24 -20.56
N GLN A 178 4.12 -4.81 -21.09
CA GLN A 178 4.04 -4.09 -22.37
C GLN A 178 3.72 -2.60 -22.19
N VAL A 179 3.24 -2.18 -21.02
CA VAL A 179 2.95 -0.78 -20.71
C VAL A 179 3.95 -0.26 -19.69
N LEU A 180 3.97 -0.78 -18.47
CA LEU A 180 4.74 -0.20 -17.38
C LEU A 180 6.23 -0.46 -17.51
N ALA A 181 6.63 -1.62 -18.02
CA ALA A 181 8.02 -1.99 -18.27
C ALA A 181 8.61 -1.46 -19.60
N ARG A 182 7.82 -0.74 -20.42
CA ARG A 182 8.26 -0.25 -21.74
C ARG A 182 8.03 1.24 -21.94
N ASN A 183 9.01 1.91 -22.53
CA ASN A 183 8.89 3.32 -22.88
C ASN A 183 7.71 3.53 -23.85
N TYR A 184 7.03 4.68 -23.76
CA TYR A 184 5.83 4.97 -24.55
C TYR A 184 6.03 4.72 -26.05
N TYR A 185 7.16 5.17 -26.61
CA TYR A 185 7.46 5.07 -28.04
C TYR A 185 7.81 3.64 -28.50
N GLU A 186 8.11 2.72 -27.57
CA GLU A 186 8.40 1.31 -27.85
C GLU A 186 7.15 0.42 -27.77
N ARG A 187 6.04 0.97 -27.30
CA ARG A 187 4.75 0.28 -27.23
C ARG A 187 4.15 0.14 -28.63
N SER A 188 3.45 -0.95 -28.88
CA SER A 188 2.68 -1.09 -30.13
C SER A 188 1.56 -0.04 -30.20
N GLU A 189 1.13 0.32 -31.42
CA GLU A 189 0.08 1.34 -31.62
C GLU A 189 -1.22 0.99 -30.87
N LYS A 190 -1.60 -0.30 -30.82
CA LYS A 190 -2.76 -0.78 -30.07
C LYS A 190 -2.63 -0.50 -28.57
N VAL A 191 -1.45 -0.77 -28.00
CA VAL A 191 -1.15 -0.56 -26.58
C VAL A 191 -1.10 0.93 -26.25
N GLN A 192 -0.48 1.76 -27.10
CA GLN A 192 -0.45 3.21 -26.92
C GLN A 192 -1.86 3.82 -26.88
N LYS A 193 -2.77 3.38 -27.77
CA LYS A 193 -4.16 3.86 -27.79
C LYS A 193 -4.92 3.46 -26.53
N LYS A 194 -4.86 2.18 -26.14
CA LYS A 194 -5.60 1.65 -24.99
C LYS A 194 -5.10 2.23 -23.66
N PHE A 195 -3.78 2.33 -23.48
CA PHE A 195 -3.16 2.78 -22.23
C PHE A 195 -2.46 4.14 -22.38
N SER A 196 -3.09 5.05 -23.10
CA SER A 196 -2.56 6.39 -23.43
C SER A 196 -2.26 7.26 -22.21
N HIS A 197 -3.00 7.04 -21.11
CA HIS A 197 -2.90 7.82 -19.88
C HIS A 197 -2.05 7.11 -18.80
N VAL A 198 -1.49 5.92 -19.12
CA VAL A 198 -0.64 5.16 -18.20
C VAL A 198 0.84 5.46 -18.49
N PRO A 199 1.59 6.04 -17.54
CA PRO A 199 2.98 6.39 -17.75
C PRO A 199 3.87 5.15 -17.90
N TYR A 200 5.09 5.35 -18.40
CA TYR A 200 6.17 4.38 -18.26
C TYR A 200 6.79 4.56 -16.87
N LEU A 201 7.12 3.45 -16.20
CA LEU A 201 7.84 3.46 -14.95
C LEU A 201 9.14 2.70 -15.15
N ASN A 202 10.26 3.38 -14.96
CA ASN A 202 11.58 2.74 -14.94
C ASN A 202 11.77 1.99 -13.61
N SER A 203 10.93 0.99 -13.37
CA SER A 203 10.87 0.25 -12.11
C SER A 203 11.08 -1.24 -12.38
N SER A 204 12.06 -1.80 -11.69
CA SER A 204 12.31 -3.25 -11.66
C SER A 204 11.10 -4.05 -11.16
N LEU A 205 10.15 -3.39 -10.48
CA LEU A 205 8.89 -4.02 -10.06
C LEU A 205 8.13 -4.61 -11.25
N PHE A 206 8.24 -4.06 -12.46
CA PHE A 206 7.52 -4.53 -13.64
C PHE A 206 8.40 -5.29 -14.64
N GLU A 207 9.64 -5.59 -14.28
CA GLU A 207 10.45 -6.59 -14.99
C GLU A 207 10.01 -8.00 -14.57
N PHE A 208 10.27 -9.01 -15.41
CA PHE A 208 9.99 -10.39 -15.02
C PHE A 208 10.80 -10.76 -13.78
N SER A 209 10.13 -11.33 -12.78
CA SER A 209 10.87 -11.95 -11.68
C SER A 209 11.49 -13.27 -12.15
N ASN A 210 12.56 -13.70 -11.48
CA ASN A 210 13.17 -15.01 -11.75
C ASN A 210 12.15 -16.14 -11.67
N MET A 211 11.20 -16.05 -10.73
CA MET A 211 10.15 -17.04 -10.56
C MET A 211 9.18 -17.04 -11.75
N GLU A 212 8.73 -15.87 -12.22
CA GLU A 212 7.84 -15.75 -13.39
C GLU A 212 8.50 -16.20 -14.69
N ASP A 213 9.82 -16.08 -14.80
CA ASP A 213 10.57 -16.57 -15.96
C ASP A 213 10.82 -18.08 -15.91
N ALA A 214 11.03 -18.65 -14.72
CA ALA A 214 11.19 -20.08 -14.55
C ALA A 214 9.85 -20.86 -14.68
N THR A 215 8.74 -20.25 -14.25
CA THR A 215 7.46 -20.95 -14.06
C THR A 215 6.34 -20.41 -14.94
N ILE A 216 5.36 -19.72 -14.34
CA ILE A 216 4.15 -19.21 -14.97
C ILE A 216 4.07 -17.69 -14.79
N LYS A 217 3.36 -17.05 -15.71
CA LYS A 217 3.06 -15.61 -15.70
C LYS A 217 1.57 -15.40 -15.43
N ILE A 218 1.22 -14.21 -14.97
CA ILE A 218 -0.16 -13.93 -14.52
C ILE A 218 -1.22 -14.19 -15.62
N ASN A 219 -0.88 -14.04 -16.90
CA ASN A 219 -1.82 -14.29 -18.00
C ASN A 219 -2.19 -15.76 -18.19
N MET A 220 -1.51 -16.70 -17.52
CA MET A 220 -1.88 -18.12 -17.61
C MET A 220 -3.05 -18.47 -16.69
N LEU A 221 -3.38 -17.59 -15.73
CA LEU A 221 -4.47 -17.79 -14.78
C LEU A 221 -5.83 -17.91 -15.49
N ASP A 222 -6.70 -18.77 -14.98
CA ASP A 222 -8.03 -18.98 -15.55
C ASP A 222 -8.92 -17.72 -15.39
N ASP A 223 -9.25 -17.11 -16.54
CA ASP A 223 -10.12 -15.94 -16.63
C ASP A 223 -11.57 -16.22 -16.24
N SER A 224 -12.02 -17.49 -16.24
CA SER A 224 -13.39 -17.88 -15.93
C SER A 224 -13.62 -18.22 -14.46
N ALA A 225 -12.56 -18.26 -13.67
CA ALA A 225 -12.63 -18.66 -12.27
C ALA A 225 -13.50 -17.68 -11.46
N GLU A 226 -14.33 -18.25 -10.57
CA GLU A 226 -15.22 -17.49 -9.70
C GLU A 226 -14.90 -17.73 -8.23
N LEU A 227 -14.90 -16.65 -7.44
CA LEU A 227 -14.64 -16.69 -6.00
C LEU A 227 -15.87 -16.23 -5.21
N PRO A 228 -16.34 -16.99 -4.21
CA PRO A 228 -17.41 -16.57 -3.32
C PRO A 228 -17.08 -15.33 -2.49
N LEU A 229 -18.05 -14.45 -2.30
CA LEU A 229 -17.87 -13.31 -1.41
C LEU A 229 -17.97 -13.78 0.05
N ILE A 230 -16.99 -13.40 0.87
CA ILE A 230 -17.05 -13.69 2.31
C ILE A 230 -18.12 -12.85 3.01
N SER A 231 -18.65 -13.37 4.11
CA SER A 231 -19.67 -12.67 4.90
C SER A 231 -19.23 -11.30 5.41
N SER A 232 -17.92 -11.11 5.62
CA SER A 232 -17.29 -9.87 6.07
C SER A 232 -16.92 -8.91 4.93
N THR A 233 -17.22 -9.23 3.67
CA THR A 233 -16.83 -8.42 2.51
C THR A 233 -17.23 -6.96 2.63
N VAL A 234 -16.39 -6.07 2.10
CA VAL A 234 -16.72 -4.66 1.89
C VAL A 234 -17.77 -4.48 0.77
N LEU A 235 -17.91 -5.45 -0.14
CA LEU A 235 -18.81 -5.40 -1.28
C LEU A 235 -20.24 -5.79 -0.90
N ARG A 236 -20.98 -4.83 -0.34
CA ARG A 236 -22.34 -5.04 0.18
C ARG A 236 -23.43 -4.40 -0.68
N ASN A 237 -24.60 -5.02 -0.68
CA ASN A 237 -25.83 -4.43 -1.24
C ASN A 237 -26.51 -3.47 -0.24
N GLY A 238 -27.59 -2.83 -0.68
CA GLY A 238 -28.38 -1.91 0.15
C GLY A 238 -29.05 -2.55 1.39
N LYS A 239 -28.98 -3.88 1.55
CA LYS A 239 -29.43 -4.62 2.75
C LYS A 239 -28.27 -5.09 3.64
N ASN A 240 -27.08 -4.53 3.45
CA ASN A 240 -25.85 -4.86 4.18
C ASN A 240 -25.42 -6.34 4.08
N LYS A 241 -25.87 -7.07 3.06
CA LYS A 241 -25.41 -8.43 2.73
C LYS A 241 -24.38 -8.37 1.59
N PRO A 242 -23.54 -9.40 1.39
CA PRO A 242 -22.71 -9.52 0.18
C PRO A 242 -23.55 -9.23 -1.07
N LYS A 243 -23.00 -8.44 -1.99
CA LYS A 243 -23.75 -7.98 -3.17
C LYS A 243 -24.05 -9.08 -4.18
N ALA A 244 -23.26 -10.16 -4.15
CA ALA A 244 -23.41 -11.37 -4.94
C ALA A 244 -22.92 -12.57 -4.12
N ASP A 245 -23.32 -13.78 -4.50
CA ASP A 245 -22.83 -15.01 -3.87
C ASP A 245 -21.38 -15.32 -4.32
N LYS A 246 -21.10 -15.10 -5.61
CA LYS A 246 -19.78 -15.24 -6.24
C LYS A 246 -19.58 -14.11 -7.25
N LEU A 247 -18.32 -13.83 -7.56
CA LEU A 247 -17.90 -12.97 -8.66
C LEU A 247 -16.75 -13.64 -9.41
N ASN A 248 -16.54 -13.25 -10.67
CA ASN A 248 -15.28 -13.51 -11.35
C ASN A 248 -14.11 -13.04 -10.48
N SER A 249 -13.05 -13.83 -10.36
CA SER A 249 -11.97 -13.56 -9.41
C SER A 249 -11.23 -12.25 -9.65
N LEU A 250 -10.97 -11.91 -10.92
CA LEU A 250 -10.32 -10.64 -11.27
C LEU A 250 -11.27 -9.46 -11.04
N GLN A 251 -12.54 -9.62 -11.38
CA GLN A 251 -13.58 -8.62 -11.06
C GLN A 251 -13.66 -8.38 -9.55
N TYR A 252 -13.70 -9.45 -8.75
CA TYR A 252 -13.77 -9.35 -7.29
C TYR A 252 -12.56 -8.59 -6.76
N LEU A 253 -11.33 -8.93 -7.21
CA LEU A 253 -10.13 -8.21 -6.80
C LEU A 253 -10.21 -6.70 -7.10
N PHE A 254 -10.60 -6.30 -8.32
CA PHE A 254 -10.69 -4.88 -8.65
C PHE A 254 -11.79 -4.13 -7.91
N GLU A 255 -12.98 -4.72 -7.80
CA GLU A 255 -14.07 -4.10 -7.06
C GLU A 255 -13.77 -3.98 -5.57
N PHE A 256 -13.09 -4.99 -5.00
CA PHE A 256 -12.56 -4.94 -3.63
C PHE A 256 -11.61 -3.77 -3.46
N LEU A 257 -10.61 -3.60 -4.35
CA LEU A 257 -9.67 -2.48 -4.28
C LEU A 257 -10.34 -1.12 -4.49
N ASP A 258 -11.34 -1.04 -5.36
CA ASP A 258 -12.12 0.19 -5.61
C ASP A 258 -12.98 0.63 -4.41
N ALA A 259 -13.27 -0.28 -3.48
CA ALA A 259 -14.02 0.02 -2.27
C ALA A 259 -13.19 0.75 -1.19
N TYR A 260 -11.88 0.86 -1.37
CA TYR A 260 -10.97 1.55 -0.45
C TYR A 260 -10.36 2.80 -1.11
N ASP A 261 -9.94 3.75 -0.28
CA ASP A 261 -9.26 4.96 -0.74
C ASP A 261 -7.73 4.76 -0.66
N PHE A 262 -7.06 4.90 -1.80
CA PHE A 262 -5.61 4.75 -1.95
C PHE A 262 -4.90 6.10 -2.18
N ALA A 263 -5.62 7.22 -2.16
CA ALA A 263 -5.02 8.54 -2.32
C ALA A 263 -4.23 8.91 -1.05
N SER A 264 -2.90 8.83 -1.12
CA SER A 264 -2.04 9.08 0.05
C SER A 264 -1.98 10.56 0.47
N GLU A 265 -1.77 10.71 1.78
CA GLU A 265 -1.66 11.94 2.58
C GLU A 265 -0.84 13.06 1.92
N GLY A 266 -1.35 14.29 2.02
CA GLY A 266 -0.61 15.48 1.57
C GLY A 266 -1.40 16.78 1.62
N GLU A 267 -2.74 16.74 1.62
CA GLU A 267 -3.57 17.92 1.87
C GLU A 267 -4.69 17.57 2.85
N GLU A 268 -4.97 18.50 3.76
CA GLU A 268 -6.21 18.49 4.53
C GLU A 268 -7.35 18.80 3.56
N ASP A 269 -7.84 17.78 2.85
CA ASP A 269 -9.04 17.89 2.02
C ASP A 269 -10.16 17.08 2.65
N ILE A 270 -11.39 17.57 2.51
CA ILE A 270 -12.57 16.89 3.03
C ILE A 270 -12.84 15.67 2.15
N GLN A 271 -12.79 14.48 2.77
CA GLN A 271 -13.17 13.23 2.12
C GLN A 271 -14.69 13.21 1.90
N GLU A 272 -15.12 13.16 0.64
CA GLU A 272 -16.54 13.06 0.28
C GLU A 272 -17.09 11.64 0.40
N GLU A 273 -16.25 10.65 0.10
CA GLU A 273 -16.58 9.24 0.19
C GLU A 273 -16.09 8.69 1.53
N GLY A 274 -16.97 8.08 2.32
CA GLY A 274 -16.62 7.44 3.60
C GLY A 274 -15.83 6.14 3.46
N LYS A 275 -14.94 6.05 2.45
CA LYS A 275 -14.08 4.88 2.21
C LYS A 275 -12.94 4.85 3.22
N THR A 276 -12.54 3.65 3.61
CA THR A 276 -11.38 3.47 4.49
C THR A 276 -10.10 3.77 3.71
N LEU A 277 -9.24 4.63 4.27
CA LEU A 277 -7.93 4.98 3.71
C LEU A 277 -6.93 3.84 3.89
N ILE A 278 -6.25 3.46 2.80
CA ILE A 278 -5.15 2.49 2.78
C ILE A 278 -3.89 3.21 2.28
N ASN A 279 -2.93 3.41 3.18
CA ASN A 279 -1.65 4.05 2.85
C ASN A 279 -0.54 3.00 2.60
N ALA A 280 0.60 3.47 2.11
CA ALA A 280 1.74 2.62 1.79
C ALA A 280 2.31 1.87 3.02
N SER A 281 2.23 2.46 4.23
CA SER A 281 2.71 1.80 5.45
C SER A 281 1.81 0.62 5.83
N VAL A 282 0.49 0.72 5.69
CA VAL A 282 -0.44 -0.42 5.87
C VAL A 282 -0.13 -1.55 4.90
N LEU A 283 0.14 -1.24 3.62
CA LEU A 283 0.52 -2.27 2.64
C LEU A 283 1.85 -2.95 3.01
N GLY A 284 2.83 -2.18 3.48
CA GLY A 284 4.10 -2.72 3.99
C GLY A 284 3.86 -3.73 5.12
N LEU A 285 3.01 -3.39 6.09
CA LEU A 285 2.65 -4.29 7.20
C LEU A 285 1.95 -5.57 6.74
N ILE A 286 1.10 -5.47 5.70
CA ILE A 286 0.42 -6.64 5.12
C ILE A 286 1.45 -7.59 4.49
N PHE A 287 2.36 -7.06 3.68
CA PHE A 287 3.39 -7.88 3.03
C PHE A 287 4.39 -8.44 4.01
N GLU A 288 4.78 -7.70 5.03
CA GLU A 288 5.63 -8.24 6.12
C GLU A 288 4.96 -9.43 6.81
N LYS A 289 3.66 -9.34 7.10
CA LYS A 289 2.92 -10.46 7.68
C LYS A 289 2.85 -11.66 6.73
N ILE A 290 2.50 -11.43 5.47
CA ILE A 290 2.39 -12.48 4.46
C ILE A 290 3.75 -13.14 4.21
N ASN A 291 4.84 -12.37 4.10
CA ASN A 291 6.21 -12.88 3.95
C ASN A 291 6.71 -13.59 5.22
N GLY A 292 6.26 -13.14 6.39
CA GLY A 292 6.53 -13.76 7.69
C GLY A 292 5.74 -15.05 7.97
N TYR A 293 5.07 -15.65 6.97
CA TYR A 293 4.22 -16.83 7.13
C TYR A 293 4.93 -18.06 7.70
N LYS A 294 6.25 -18.20 7.52
CA LYS A 294 7.05 -19.29 8.12
C LYS A 294 7.55 -18.98 9.54
N ASP A 295 7.99 -17.76 9.84
CA ASP A 295 8.70 -17.44 11.09
C ASP A 295 7.86 -16.70 12.15
N GLY A 296 6.69 -16.21 11.77
CA GLY A 296 5.84 -15.39 12.64
C GLY A 296 6.52 -14.07 12.98
N SER A 297 6.31 -13.06 12.14
CA SER A 297 6.83 -11.71 12.35
C SER A 297 6.26 -11.11 13.65
N ILE A 298 7.07 -10.99 14.69
CA ILE A 298 6.71 -10.20 15.88
C ILE A 298 6.91 -8.73 15.52
N PHE A 299 5.79 -8.03 15.42
CA PHE A 299 5.72 -6.61 15.13
C PHE A 299 6.52 -5.78 16.15
N THR A 300 7.45 -4.96 15.67
CA THR A 300 8.05 -3.89 16.46
C THR A 300 7.18 -2.64 16.30
N PRO A 301 6.55 -2.13 17.38
CA PRO A 301 5.69 -0.95 17.28
C PRO A 301 6.38 0.24 16.62
N GLY A 302 5.66 1.00 15.78
CA GLY A 302 6.22 2.11 15.00
C GLY A 302 6.97 3.15 15.84
N PHE A 303 6.55 3.39 17.09
CA PHE A 303 7.28 4.30 18.01
C PHE A 303 8.66 3.77 18.41
N ILE A 304 8.84 2.44 18.51
CA ILE A 304 10.14 1.81 18.78
C ILE A 304 11.03 1.91 17.54
N THR A 305 10.51 1.60 16.36
CA THR A 305 11.24 1.76 15.09
C THR A 305 11.68 3.21 14.89
N MET A 306 10.77 4.17 15.10
CA MET A 306 11.08 5.59 15.02
C MET A 306 12.16 6.00 16.05
N TYR A 307 12.10 5.47 17.28
CA TYR A 307 13.14 5.72 18.27
C TYR A 307 14.50 5.17 17.83
N MET A 308 14.56 3.92 17.38
CA MET A 308 15.80 3.28 16.90
C MET A 308 16.40 3.99 15.68
N CYS A 309 15.58 4.31 14.68
CA CYS A 309 16.01 5.08 13.51
C CYS A 309 16.49 6.47 13.92
N ARG A 310 15.77 7.18 14.80
CA ARG A 310 16.17 8.50 15.29
C ARG A 310 17.52 8.46 15.99
N GLN A 311 17.78 7.46 16.84
CA GLN A 311 19.09 7.32 17.51
C GLN A 311 20.19 7.03 16.50
N SER A 312 19.96 6.07 15.60
CA SER A 312 20.95 5.64 14.60
C SER A 312 21.31 6.77 13.63
N ILE A 313 20.30 7.46 13.08
CA ILE A 313 20.49 8.60 12.19
C ILE A 313 21.21 9.74 12.91
N ARG A 314 20.78 10.12 14.13
CA ARG A 314 21.43 11.19 14.88
C ARG A 314 22.91 10.88 15.14
N GLN A 315 23.22 9.64 15.53
CA GLN A 315 24.61 9.24 15.76
C GLN A 315 25.43 9.29 14.46
N ALA A 316 24.89 8.81 13.35
CA ALA A 316 25.54 8.88 12.04
C ALA A 316 25.85 10.34 11.63
N VAL A 317 24.89 11.25 11.85
CA VAL A 317 25.09 12.68 11.59
C VAL A 317 26.18 13.26 12.48
N VAL A 318 26.16 12.99 13.78
CA VAL A 318 27.21 13.44 14.73
C VAL A 318 28.58 12.97 14.25
N ASN A 319 28.74 11.68 13.96
CA ASN A 319 30.01 11.12 13.52
C ASN A 319 30.51 11.77 12.22
N LYS A 320 29.62 12.00 11.24
CA LYS A 320 29.99 12.65 9.97
C LYS A 320 30.54 14.07 10.18
N PHE A 321 29.92 14.85 11.06
CA PHE A 321 30.39 16.20 11.37
C PHE A 321 31.70 16.18 12.17
N LYS A 322 31.86 15.24 13.10
CA LYS A 322 33.14 15.02 13.82
C LYS A 322 34.28 14.71 12.86
N GLU A 323 34.07 13.80 11.93
CA GLU A 323 35.08 13.40 10.93
C GLU A 323 35.45 14.55 9.99
N THR A 324 34.47 15.35 9.57
CA THR A 324 34.69 16.41 8.57
C THR A 324 35.35 17.64 9.17
N TYR A 325 34.93 18.05 10.37
CA TYR A 325 35.37 19.31 10.98
C TYR A 325 36.30 19.13 12.20
N GLY A 326 36.54 17.90 12.64
CA GLY A 326 37.33 17.60 13.84
C GLY A 326 36.65 18.03 15.14
N TRP A 327 35.33 18.23 15.13
CA TRP A 327 34.59 18.70 16.30
C TRP A 327 34.53 17.65 17.41
N LYS A 328 34.58 18.11 18.66
CA LYS A 328 34.33 17.28 19.84
C LYS A 328 32.85 17.39 20.21
N ALA A 329 32.00 16.78 19.40
CA ALA A 329 30.58 16.63 19.68
C ALA A 329 30.33 15.22 20.22
N ASP A 330 29.68 15.09 21.36
CA ASP A 330 29.34 13.80 21.96
C ASP A 330 27.89 13.41 21.64
N ASP A 331 27.01 14.39 21.49
CA ASP A 331 25.63 14.17 21.07
C ASP A 331 25.15 15.11 19.95
N PHE A 332 23.89 14.94 19.55
CA PHE A 332 23.29 15.72 18.49
C PHE A 332 23.04 17.20 18.89
N ALA A 333 22.86 17.49 20.19
CA ALA A 333 22.68 18.85 20.67
C ALA A 333 23.98 19.65 20.55
N ASP A 334 25.13 19.01 20.76
CA ASP A 334 26.44 19.64 20.59
C ASP A 334 26.67 20.18 19.18
N LEU A 335 26.17 19.49 18.15
CA LEU A 335 26.23 19.99 16.78
C LEU A 335 25.53 21.35 16.64
N GLY A 336 24.42 21.55 17.36
CA GLY A 336 23.70 22.82 17.38
C GLY A 336 24.54 23.98 17.90
N ASN A 337 25.41 23.71 18.88
CA ASN A 337 26.35 24.69 19.43
C ASN A 337 27.43 25.04 18.41
N TYR A 338 28.12 24.06 17.83
CA TYR A 338 29.14 24.30 16.81
C TYR A 338 28.60 24.99 15.55
N ILE A 339 27.39 24.63 15.12
CA ILE A 339 26.72 25.29 13.99
C ILE A 339 26.30 26.72 14.34
N SER A 340 26.05 27.01 15.63
CA SER A 340 25.68 28.35 16.07
C SER A 340 26.83 29.36 16.04
N ASP A 341 28.08 28.89 16.07
CA ASP A 341 29.28 29.74 16.00
C ASP A 341 29.43 30.45 14.65
N ASP A 342 28.97 29.83 13.55
CA ASP A 342 28.92 30.47 12.22
C ASP A 342 27.65 30.08 11.46
N ARG A 343 26.64 30.96 11.55
CA ARG A 343 25.35 30.84 10.84
C ARG A 343 25.32 31.61 9.52
N SER A 344 26.48 31.93 8.93
CA SER A 344 26.50 32.54 7.61
C SER A 344 25.82 31.63 6.58
N VAL A 345 25.15 32.24 5.59
CA VAL A 345 24.44 31.50 4.53
C VAL A 345 25.38 30.52 3.81
N LYS A 346 26.66 30.89 3.67
CA LYS A 346 27.68 30.03 3.07
C LYS A 346 27.92 28.77 3.89
N LYS A 347 28.11 28.90 5.21
CA LYS A 347 28.33 27.75 6.10
C LYS A 347 27.11 26.86 6.26
N LEU A 348 25.91 27.44 6.35
CA LEU A 348 24.68 26.65 6.39
C LEU A 348 24.49 25.79 5.13
N LYS A 349 24.84 26.29 3.94
CA LYS A 349 24.81 25.51 2.69
C LYS A 349 25.84 24.37 2.69
N GLU A 350 27.03 24.61 3.25
CA GLU A 350 28.08 23.60 3.42
C GLU A 350 27.62 22.48 4.37
N TYR A 351 27.07 22.84 5.54
CA TYR A 351 26.51 21.88 6.50
C TYR A 351 25.36 21.06 5.91
N ASN A 352 24.44 21.70 5.18
CA ASN A 352 23.34 21.01 4.51
C ASN A 352 23.85 20.05 3.43
N SER A 353 24.88 20.45 2.68
CA SER A 353 25.48 19.60 1.65
C SER A 353 26.17 18.38 2.27
N LEU A 354 26.86 18.56 3.41
CA LEU A 354 27.44 17.45 4.16
C LEU A 354 26.36 16.49 4.67
N LEU A 355 25.27 17.01 5.24
CA LEU A 355 24.14 16.21 5.71
C LEU A 355 23.50 15.42 4.55
N ASN A 356 23.26 16.06 3.41
CA ASN A 356 22.67 15.43 2.23
C ASN A 356 23.58 14.38 1.58
N SER A 357 24.89 14.42 1.84
CA SER A 357 25.85 13.41 1.37
C SER A 357 25.86 12.13 2.22
N LEU A 358 25.13 12.12 3.33
CA LEU A 358 25.16 11.04 4.30
C LEU A 358 24.37 9.83 3.76
N THR A 359 25.07 8.71 3.60
CA THR A 359 24.49 7.42 3.21
C THR A 359 24.41 6.51 4.43
N ILE A 360 23.20 6.06 4.78
CA ILE A 360 22.96 5.08 5.84
C ILE A 360 22.53 3.80 5.15
N CYS A 361 23.30 2.73 5.37
CA CYS A 361 23.01 1.40 4.85
C CYS A 361 22.37 0.54 5.94
#